data_AF-A0A9P3Q0I9-F1
#
_entry.id   AF-A0A9P3Q0I9-F1
#
_cell.length_a   1.000
_cell.length_b   1.000
_cell.length_c   1.000
_cell.angle_alpha   90.00
_cell.angle_beta   90.00
_cell.angle_gamma   90.00
#
_symmetry.space_group_name_H-M   'P 1'
#
loop_
_entity.id
_entity.type
_entity.pdbx_description
1 polymer ?
#
loop_
_entity_poly.entity_id
_entity_poly.type
_entity_poly.pdbx_seq_one_letter_code
_entity_poly.pdbx_strand_id
1 'polypeptide(L)'
;MPQLLQKAGKQLFKKHLQRFAPQDPLYECYTDSRGRQRRKQREPPPGLPERDAKVLRSVQRRAHYLDKSFSIAGFRFGWTFLLGIVPLAGDVATALLNYVLVVRKAREADIPQALVQHMLFNNAVSVGVGLIPLVGDVLLAIYKANSRNAALLEKHLKTRVSENVKI
;
A
#
# COMPACT_ATOMS: atom_id res chain seq x y z
N MET A 1 -18.30 -12.01 32.72
CA MET A 1 -16.93 -11.44 32.69
C MET A 1 -16.06 -11.78 31.46
N PRO A 2 -16.16 -12.94 30.74
CA PRO A 2 -15.20 -13.25 29.66
C PRO A 2 -15.38 -12.41 28.37
N GLN A 3 -16.59 -11.91 28.09
CA GLN A 3 -16.86 -11.15 26.86
C GLN A 3 -16.25 -9.74 26.84
N LEU A 4 -16.09 -9.09 28.00
CA LEU A 4 -15.46 -7.77 28.11
C LEU A 4 -13.94 -7.85 27.95
N LEU A 5 -13.30 -8.87 28.53
CA LEU A 5 -11.88 -9.12 28.39
C LEU A 5 -11.51 -9.44 26.93
N GLN A 6 -12.33 -10.24 26.24
CA GLN A 6 -12.15 -10.51 24.82
C GLN A 6 -12.35 -9.26 23.95
N LYS A 7 -13.32 -8.39 24.27
CA LYS A 7 -13.53 -7.12 23.54
C LYS A 7 -12.37 -6.14 23.74
N ALA A 8 -11.89 -5.98 24.97
CA ALA A 8 -10.75 -5.12 25.30
C ALA A 8 -9.45 -5.63 24.65
N GLY A 9 -9.21 -6.95 24.70
CA GLY A 9 -8.08 -7.59 24.02
C GLY A 9 -8.12 -7.40 22.50
N LYS A 10 -9.29 -7.61 21.87
CA LYS A 10 -9.48 -7.37 20.43
C LYS A 10 -9.27 -5.90 20.05
N GLN A 11 -9.70 -4.94 20.88
CA GLN A 11 -9.50 -3.51 20.63
C GLN A 11 -8.02 -3.08 20.78
N LEU A 12 -7.33 -3.59 21.79
CA LEU A 12 -5.90 -3.35 21.99
C LEU A 12 -5.07 -3.93 20.85
N PHE A 13 -5.34 -5.19 20.47
CA PHE A 13 -4.71 -5.84 19.34
C PHE A 13 -4.99 -5.09 18.03
N LYS A 14 -6.23 -4.64 17.81
CA LYS A 14 -6.60 -3.80 16.66
C LYS A 14 -5.80 -2.49 16.62
N LYS A 15 -5.67 -1.76 17.74
CA LYS A 15 -4.86 -0.54 17.82
C LYS A 15 -3.38 -0.82 17.53
N HIS A 16 -2.85 -1.95 18.02
CA HIS A 16 -1.47 -2.35 17.76
C HIS A 16 -1.23 -2.71 16.30
N LEU A 17 -2.11 -3.50 15.68
CA LEU A 17 -2.01 -3.87 14.26
C LEU A 17 -2.12 -2.67 13.32
N GLN A 18 -2.94 -1.67 13.67
CA GLN A 18 -3.07 -0.45 12.87
C GLN A 18 -1.77 0.37 12.81
N ARG A 19 -0.87 0.27 13.80
CA ARG A 19 0.45 0.92 13.73
C ARG A 19 1.37 0.28 12.69
N PHE A 20 1.23 -1.02 12.44
CA PHE A 20 2.07 -1.75 11.49
C PHE A 20 1.54 -1.70 10.06
N ALA A 21 0.25 -1.43 9.88
CA ALA A 21 -0.35 -1.26 8.55
C ALA A 21 0.18 0.05 7.91
N PRO A 22 0.70 0.00 6.67
CA PRO A 22 1.19 1.20 5.99
C PRO A 22 0.05 2.21 5.79
N GLN A 23 0.40 3.50 5.76
CA GLN A 23 -0.53 4.60 5.51
C GLN A 23 -1.28 4.41 4.18
N ASP A 24 -2.49 4.97 4.06
CA ASP A 24 -3.22 4.90 2.79
C ASP A 24 -2.51 5.69 1.70
N PRO A 25 -2.16 5.05 0.56
CA PRO A 25 -1.43 5.73 -0.49
C PRO A 25 -2.27 6.81 -1.17
N LEU A 26 -3.61 6.70 -1.17
CA LEU A 26 -4.49 7.59 -1.93
C LEU A 26 -5.26 8.59 -1.06
N TYR A 27 -5.60 8.24 0.19
CA TYR A 27 -6.44 9.08 1.05
C TYR A 27 -5.76 9.50 2.35
N GLU A 28 -6.00 10.73 2.78
CA GLU A 28 -5.67 11.22 4.12
C GLU A 28 -6.96 11.41 4.93
N CYS A 29 -6.97 10.90 6.16
CA CYS A 29 -8.06 11.14 7.10
C CYS A 29 -7.76 12.43 7.86
N TYR A 30 -8.67 13.40 7.79
CA TYR A 30 -8.60 14.63 8.57
C TYR A 30 -9.85 14.75 9.45
N THR A 31 -9.67 15.34 10.63
CA THR A 31 -10.78 15.65 11.53
C THR A 31 -11.32 17.02 11.13
N ASP A 32 -12.58 17.06 10.73
CA ASP A 32 -13.29 18.31 10.44
C ASP A 32 -13.44 19.13 11.74
N SER A 33 -13.67 20.45 11.62
CA SER A 33 -13.91 21.36 12.75
C SER A 33 -15.07 20.92 13.65
N ARG A 34 -15.97 20.09 13.10
CA ARG A 34 -17.11 19.46 13.78
C ARG A 34 -16.80 18.09 14.41
N GLY A 35 -15.53 17.69 14.52
CA GLY A 35 -15.09 16.42 15.09
C GLY A 35 -15.37 15.18 14.22
N ARG A 36 -15.87 15.35 12.99
CA ARG A 36 -16.16 14.25 12.06
C ARG A 36 -14.89 13.85 11.31
N GLN A 37 -14.59 12.55 11.25
CA GLN A 37 -13.52 12.06 10.41
C GLN A 37 -13.95 12.07 8.95
N ARG A 38 -13.26 12.85 8.13
CA ARG A 38 -13.45 12.91 6.68
C ARG A 38 -12.21 12.38 5.97
N ARG A 39 -12.37 11.96 4.73
CA ARG A 39 -11.27 11.49 3.88
C ARG A 39 -11.13 12.47 2.72
N LYS A 40 -9.91 12.94 2.48
CA LYS A 40 -9.55 13.71 1.29
C LYS A 40 -8.57 12.90 0.47
N GLN A 41 -8.62 13.02 -0.85
CA GLN A 41 -7.58 12.45 -1.69
C GLN A 41 -6.26 13.19 -1.42
N ARG A 42 -5.16 12.44 -1.30
CA ARG A 42 -3.82 13.00 -1.09
C ARG A 42 -3.41 13.80 -2.31
N GLU A 43 -2.89 14.98 -2.07
CA GLU A 43 -2.32 15.82 -3.12
C GLU A 43 -0.88 15.33 -3.40
N PRO A 44 -0.45 15.32 -4.68
CA PRO A 44 0.93 15.00 -4.99
C PRO A 44 1.88 16.03 -4.35
N PRO A 45 3.15 15.66 -4.11
CA PRO A 45 4.13 16.58 -3.54
C PRO A 45 4.22 17.88 -4.36
N PRO A 46 4.26 19.06 -3.71
CA PRO A 46 4.44 20.32 -4.42
C PRO A 46 5.79 20.34 -5.15
N GLY A 47 5.85 20.97 -6.32
CA GLY A 47 7.07 21.05 -7.15
C GLY A 47 7.34 19.81 -8.02
N LEU A 48 6.45 18.82 -8.00
CA LEU A 48 6.57 17.64 -8.85
C LEU A 48 6.11 17.92 -10.30
N PRO A 49 6.86 17.51 -11.34
CA PRO A 49 6.41 17.64 -12.72
C PRO A 49 5.06 16.94 -12.94
N GLU A 50 4.19 17.49 -13.81
CA GLU A 50 2.86 16.91 -14.04
C GLU A 50 2.90 15.43 -14.46
N ARG A 51 3.91 15.05 -15.24
CA ARG A 51 4.14 13.67 -15.69
C ARG A 51 4.32 12.73 -14.49
N ASP A 52 5.20 13.08 -13.56
CA ASP A 52 5.52 12.29 -12.39
C ASP A 52 4.35 12.28 -11.39
N ALA A 53 3.63 13.39 -11.27
CA ALA A 53 2.40 13.47 -10.47
C ALA A 53 1.30 12.54 -11.01
N LYS A 54 1.13 12.45 -12.34
CA LYS A 54 0.19 11.50 -12.98
C LYS A 54 0.61 10.06 -12.75
N VAL A 55 1.91 9.76 -12.86
CA VAL A 55 2.46 8.42 -12.56
C VAL A 55 2.21 8.04 -11.10
N LEU A 56 2.57 8.92 -10.17
CA LEU A 56 2.38 8.71 -8.74
C LEU A 56 0.91 8.47 -8.39
N ARG A 57 -0.01 9.31 -8.89
CA ARG A 57 -1.45 9.13 -8.67
C ARG A 57 -1.96 7.79 -9.22
N SER A 58 -1.48 7.37 -10.40
CA SER A 58 -1.85 6.09 -10.99
C SER A 58 -1.42 4.91 -10.11
N VAL A 59 -0.19 4.96 -9.57
CA VAL A 59 0.35 3.95 -8.66
C VAL A 59 -0.40 3.95 -7.32
N GLN A 60 -0.60 5.11 -6.71
CA GLN A 60 -1.35 5.23 -5.45
C GLN A 60 -2.78 4.71 -5.58
N ARG A 61 -3.45 5.00 -6.70
CA ARG A 61 -4.80 4.50 -6.98
C ARG A 61 -4.82 2.98 -7.10
N ARG A 62 -3.92 2.40 -7.88
CA ARG A 62 -3.80 0.94 -8.02
C ARG A 62 -3.50 0.26 -6.68
N ALA A 63 -2.54 0.78 -5.93
CA ALA A 63 -2.19 0.27 -4.61
C ALA A 63 -3.37 0.32 -3.62
N HIS A 64 -4.14 1.41 -3.64
CA HIS A 64 -5.34 1.54 -2.81
C HIS A 64 -6.37 0.44 -3.13
N TYR A 65 -6.67 0.21 -4.41
CA TYR A 65 -7.63 -0.83 -4.77
C TYR A 65 -7.09 -2.24 -4.49
N LEU A 66 -5.81 -2.50 -4.73
CA LEU A 66 -5.24 -3.81 -4.49
C LEU A 66 -5.19 -4.19 -3.00
N ASP A 67 -4.90 -3.24 -2.10
CA ASP A 67 -4.68 -3.54 -0.68
C ASP A 67 -5.83 -3.10 0.25
N LYS A 68 -6.71 -2.19 -0.19
CA LYS A 68 -7.64 -1.46 0.71
C LYS A 68 -9.07 -1.31 0.16
N SER A 69 -9.46 -2.03 -0.91
CA SER A 69 -10.78 -1.90 -1.55
C SER A 69 -11.98 -2.12 -0.62
N PHE A 70 -11.92 -3.06 0.31
CA PHE A 70 -13.05 -3.48 1.14
C PHE A 70 -12.69 -3.46 2.63
N SER A 71 -13.69 -3.24 3.49
CA SER A 71 -13.51 -3.26 4.95
C SER A 71 -14.37 -4.37 5.55
N ILE A 72 -13.74 -5.42 6.07
CA ILE A 72 -14.43 -6.55 6.73
C ILE A 72 -14.00 -6.57 8.19
N ALA A 73 -14.97 -6.62 9.12
CA ALA A 73 -14.73 -6.68 10.57
C ALA A 73 -13.78 -5.58 11.13
N GLY A 74 -13.72 -4.41 10.47
CA GLY A 74 -12.85 -3.31 10.88
C GLY A 74 -11.40 -3.41 10.41
N PHE A 75 -11.07 -4.38 9.56
CA PHE A 75 -9.82 -4.48 8.82
C PHE A 75 -10.07 -4.18 7.33
N ARG A 76 -9.10 -3.54 6.67
CA ARG A 76 -9.18 -3.28 5.23
C ARG A 76 -8.42 -4.34 4.46
N PHE A 77 -9.14 -4.99 3.56
CA PHE A 77 -8.67 -6.00 2.62
C PHE A 77 -8.83 -5.46 1.20
N GLY A 78 -8.02 -5.91 0.27
CA GLY A 78 -8.22 -5.60 -1.15
C GLY A 78 -8.18 -6.86 -2.00
N TRP A 79 -8.11 -6.68 -3.32
CA TRP A 79 -8.05 -7.79 -4.27
C TRP A 79 -6.92 -8.78 -4.00
N THR A 80 -5.83 -8.34 -3.36
CA THR A 80 -4.72 -9.22 -2.97
C THR A 80 -5.14 -10.30 -1.97
N PHE A 81 -6.14 -10.05 -1.12
CA PHE A 81 -6.69 -11.06 -0.20
C PHE A 81 -7.45 -12.15 -0.96
N LEU A 82 -8.22 -11.79 -2.01
CA LEU A 82 -8.93 -12.77 -2.84
C LEU A 82 -7.96 -13.65 -3.63
N LEU A 83 -6.83 -13.11 -4.08
CA LEU A 83 -5.79 -13.88 -4.75
C LEU A 83 -5.10 -14.89 -3.82
N GLY A 84 -5.06 -14.63 -2.51
CA GLY A 84 -4.52 -15.56 -1.51
C GLY A 84 -5.37 -16.81 -1.30
N ILE A 85 -6.66 -16.77 -1.64
CA ILE A 85 -7.58 -17.92 -1.48
C ILE A 85 -7.33 -18.97 -2.59
N VAL A 86 -6.71 -18.59 -3.72
CA VAL A 86 -6.48 -19.49 -4.86
C VAL A 86 -4.99 -19.79 -5.02
N PRO A 87 -4.48 -20.95 -4.56
CA PRO A 87 -3.12 -21.38 -4.85
C PRO A 87 -2.89 -21.47 -6.38
N LEU A 88 -1.69 -21.13 -6.87
CA LEU A 88 -1.30 -20.76 -8.26
C LEU A 88 -1.59 -19.32 -8.73
N ALA A 89 -2.52 -18.58 -8.12
CA ALA A 89 -2.72 -17.17 -8.49
C ALA A 89 -1.52 -16.28 -8.14
N GLY A 90 -0.64 -16.74 -7.24
CA GLY A 90 0.56 -16.04 -6.78
C GLY A 90 1.55 -15.67 -7.89
N ASP A 91 1.77 -16.56 -8.87
CA ASP A 91 2.70 -16.28 -9.98
C ASP A 91 2.12 -15.26 -10.96
N VAL A 92 0.81 -15.37 -11.24
CA VAL A 92 0.07 -14.37 -12.03
C VAL A 92 0.05 -13.03 -11.31
N ALA A 93 -0.16 -13.01 -9.99
CA ALA A 93 -0.12 -11.80 -9.20
C ALA A 93 1.28 -11.16 -9.22
N THR A 94 2.34 -11.96 -9.11
CA THR A 94 3.73 -11.49 -9.18
C THR A 94 4.03 -10.86 -10.54
N ALA A 95 3.68 -11.56 -11.63
CA ALA A 95 3.87 -11.08 -12.99
C ALA A 95 3.04 -9.81 -13.26
N LEU A 96 1.78 -9.78 -12.84
CA LEU A 96 0.90 -8.64 -13.01
C LEU A 96 1.38 -7.43 -12.19
N LEU A 97 1.79 -7.63 -10.95
CA LEU A 97 2.34 -6.56 -10.09
C LEU A 97 3.65 -6.02 -10.65
N ASN A 98 4.55 -6.88 -11.13
CA ASN A 98 5.81 -6.50 -11.77
C ASN A 98 5.55 -5.68 -13.05
N TYR A 99 4.67 -6.15 -13.92
CA TYR A 99 4.32 -5.44 -15.14
C TYR A 99 3.62 -4.09 -14.88
N VAL A 100 2.63 -4.08 -13.99
CA VAL A 100 1.73 -2.94 -13.77
C VAL A 100 2.36 -1.84 -12.92
N LEU A 101 3.12 -2.19 -11.88
CA LEU A 101 3.71 -1.20 -10.96
C LEU A 101 5.11 -0.77 -11.37
N VAL A 102 5.91 -1.70 -11.90
CA VAL A 102 7.35 -1.51 -12.05
C VAL A 102 7.69 -1.21 -13.50
N VAL A 103 7.41 -2.12 -14.43
CA VAL A 103 7.90 -2.02 -15.81
C VAL A 103 7.29 -0.85 -16.57
N ARG A 104 5.96 -0.70 -16.52
CA ARG A 104 5.27 0.38 -17.25
C ARG A 104 5.60 1.76 -16.70
N LYS A 105 5.79 1.88 -15.38
CA LYS A 105 6.04 3.18 -14.72
C LYS A 105 7.51 3.58 -14.68
N ALA A 106 8.44 2.62 -14.62
CA ALA A 106 9.87 2.91 -14.72
C ALA A 106 10.23 3.54 -16.07
N ARG A 107 9.64 3.05 -17.17
CA ARG A 107 9.77 3.68 -18.50
C ARG A 107 9.16 5.08 -18.55
N GLU A 108 8.07 5.29 -17.81
CA GLU A 108 7.37 6.57 -17.78
C GLU A 108 8.01 7.63 -16.86
N ALA A 109 8.86 7.28 -15.89
CA ALA A 109 9.36 8.25 -14.88
C ALA A 109 10.86 8.13 -14.57
N ASP A 110 11.64 7.49 -15.45
CA ASP A 110 13.10 7.36 -15.35
C ASP A 110 13.54 6.86 -13.97
N ILE A 111 12.83 5.84 -13.45
CA ILE A 111 13.00 5.35 -12.10
C ILE A 111 14.27 4.48 -12.04
N PRO A 112 15.16 4.66 -11.04
CA PRO A 112 16.38 3.86 -10.94
C PRO A 112 16.06 2.38 -10.73
N GLN A 113 16.87 1.52 -11.35
CA GLN A 113 16.71 0.06 -11.25
C GLN A 113 16.77 -0.45 -9.80
N ALA A 114 17.54 0.20 -8.94
CA ALA A 114 17.57 -0.12 -7.51
C ALA A 114 16.19 0.02 -6.85
N LEU A 115 15.46 1.12 -7.13
CA LEU A 115 14.11 1.31 -6.58
C LEU A 115 13.14 0.25 -7.08
N VAL A 116 13.24 -0.08 -8.37
CA VAL A 116 12.51 -1.18 -9.01
C VAL A 116 12.76 -2.49 -8.27
N GLN A 117 14.02 -2.85 -7.99
CA GLN A 117 14.37 -4.06 -7.25
C GLN A 117 13.78 -4.08 -5.84
N HIS A 118 13.80 -2.96 -5.11
CA HIS A 118 13.17 -2.87 -3.79
C HIS A 118 11.65 -3.10 -3.85
N MET A 119 10.98 -2.56 -4.87
CA MET A 119 9.55 -2.81 -5.06
C MET A 119 9.25 -4.28 -5.37
N LEU A 120 10.10 -4.92 -6.17
CA LEU A 120 10.00 -6.35 -6.48
C LEU A 120 10.20 -7.20 -5.25
N PHE A 121 11.21 -6.87 -4.43
CA PHE A 121 11.46 -7.57 -3.18
C PHE A 121 10.24 -7.51 -2.25
N ASN A 122 9.62 -6.34 -2.11
CA ASN A 122 8.39 -6.22 -1.32
C ASN A 122 7.27 -7.13 -1.83
N ASN A 123 7.10 -7.26 -3.14
CA ASN A 123 6.10 -8.15 -3.72
C ASN A 123 6.45 -9.62 -3.48
N ALA A 124 7.72 -10.01 -3.66
CA ALA A 124 8.21 -11.36 -3.42
C ALA A 124 7.98 -11.80 -1.96
N VAL A 125 8.28 -10.92 -1.00
CA VAL A 125 7.98 -11.15 0.42
C VAL A 125 6.48 -11.33 0.64
N SER A 126 5.64 -10.50 0.01
CA SER A 126 4.18 -10.60 0.11
C SER A 126 3.66 -11.96 -0.36
N VAL A 127 4.20 -12.45 -1.48
CA VAL A 127 3.82 -13.74 -2.08
C VAL A 127 4.28 -14.88 -1.19
N GLY A 128 5.56 -14.87 -0.77
CA GLY A 128 6.10 -15.91 0.11
C GLY A 128 5.35 -16.02 1.44
N VAL A 129 4.96 -14.88 2.03
CA VAL A 129 4.13 -14.85 3.24
C VAL A 129 2.73 -15.41 2.96
N GLY A 130 2.14 -15.08 1.81
CA GLY A 130 0.81 -15.56 1.39
C GLY A 130 0.73 -17.06 1.11
N LEU A 131 1.85 -17.78 1.00
CA LEU A 131 1.86 -19.24 0.83
C LEU A 131 1.50 -20.00 2.11
N ILE A 132 1.58 -19.35 3.27
CA ILE A 132 1.26 -19.98 4.56
C ILE A 132 -0.23 -19.80 4.84
N PRO A 133 -1.08 -20.85 4.75
CA PRO A 133 -2.51 -20.69 5.01
C PRO A 133 -2.77 -20.24 6.46
N LEU A 134 -3.84 -19.49 6.69
CA LEU A 134 -4.25 -18.88 7.97
C LEU A 134 -3.34 -17.76 8.48
N VAL A 135 -2.04 -18.02 8.67
CA VAL A 135 -1.09 -17.04 9.19
C VAL A 135 -0.69 -16.04 8.11
N GLY A 136 -0.46 -16.53 6.89
CA GLY A 136 -0.11 -15.71 5.73
C GLY A 136 -1.19 -14.72 5.36
N ASP A 137 -2.47 -15.09 5.47
CA ASP A 137 -3.59 -14.18 5.17
C ASP A 137 -3.61 -12.96 6.10
N VAL A 138 -3.37 -13.17 7.39
CA VAL A 138 -3.31 -12.10 8.39
C VAL A 138 -2.08 -11.23 8.13
N LEU A 139 -0.92 -11.85 7.91
CA LEU A 139 0.32 -11.12 7.64
C LEU A 139 0.25 -10.34 6.33
N LEU A 140 -0.37 -10.89 5.28
CA LEU A 140 -0.60 -10.25 4.00
C LEU A 140 -1.49 -9.00 4.16
N ALA A 141 -2.55 -9.12 4.95
CA ALA A 141 -3.45 -8.01 5.28
C ALA A 141 -2.75 -6.88 6.07
N ILE A 142 -1.67 -7.18 6.79
CA ILE A 142 -0.89 -6.19 7.53
C ILE A 142 0.22 -5.59 6.65
N TYR A 143 0.94 -6.44 5.91
CA TYR A 143 2.14 -6.10 5.15
C TYR A 143 1.84 -5.12 4.00
N LYS A 144 0.78 -5.38 3.22
CA LYS A 144 0.28 -4.50 2.13
C LYS A 144 1.40 -3.99 1.22
N ALA A 145 1.98 -4.90 0.44
CA ALA A 145 3.15 -4.62 -0.40
C ALA A 145 2.93 -3.49 -1.41
N ASN A 146 1.74 -3.37 -2.01
CA ASN A 146 1.48 -2.35 -3.03
C ASN A 146 1.47 -0.94 -2.42
N SER A 147 0.91 -0.80 -1.22
CA SER A 147 0.93 0.45 -0.45
C SER A 147 2.34 0.86 -0.05
N ARG A 148 3.20 -0.11 0.30
CA ARG A 148 4.63 0.13 0.59
C ARG A 148 5.38 0.57 -0.67
N ASN A 149 5.12 -0.07 -1.80
CA ASN A 149 5.73 0.30 -3.09
C ASN A 149 5.30 1.71 -3.52
N ALA A 150 4.03 2.06 -3.38
CA ALA A 150 3.56 3.42 -3.64
C ALA A 150 4.25 4.46 -2.74
N ALA A 151 4.47 4.14 -1.46
CA ALA A 151 5.20 5.02 -0.54
C ALA A 151 6.68 5.16 -0.89
N LEU A 152 7.34 4.08 -1.32
CA LEU A 152 8.72 4.11 -1.82
C LEU A 152 8.85 5.01 -3.05
N LEU A 153 7.91 4.92 -3.99
CA LEU A 153 7.87 5.80 -5.16
C LEU A 153 7.67 7.26 -4.78
N GLU A 154 6.70 7.53 -3.89
CA GLU A 154 6.45 8.88 -3.40
C GLU A 154 7.68 9.49 -2.74
N LYS A 155 8.40 8.70 -1.93
CA LYS A 155 9.64 9.13 -1.27
C LYS A 155 10.72 9.46 -2.29
N HIS A 156 10.92 8.59 -3.29
CA HIS A 156 11.90 8.81 -4.36
C HIS A 156 11.62 10.09 -5.14
N LEU A 157 10.36 10.31 -5.52
CA LEU A 157 9.94 11.52 -6.24
C LEU A 157 10.12 12.79 -5.39
N LYS A 158 9.84 12.73 -4.08
CA LYS A 158 10.11 13.84 -3.15
C LYS A 158 11.60 14.18 -3.08
N THR A 159 12.48 13.17 -3.00
CA THR A 159 13.93 13.39 -3.00
C THR A 159 14.37 14.07 -4.29
N ARG A 160 13.91 13.59 -5.45
CA ARG A 160 14.23 14.21 -6.76
C ARG A 160 13.81 15.67 -6.85
N VAL A 161 12.60 16.01 -6.39
CA VAL A 161 12.15 17.41 -6.36
C VAL A 161 13.06 18.24 -5.46
N SER A 162 13.43 17.73 -4.28
CA SER A 162 14.30 18.45 -3.35
C SER A 162 15.73 18.64 -3.86
N GLU A 163 16.23 17.72 -4.68
CA GLU A 163 17.53 17.84 -5.35
C GLU A 163 17.48 18.91 -6.43
N ASN A 164 16.44 18.90 -7.27
CA ASN A 164 16.27 19.89 -8.34
C ASN A 164 16.05 21.32 -7.83
N VAL A 165 15.49 21.50 -6.63
CA VAL A 165 15.29 22.83 -6.02
C VAL A 165 16.58 23.40 -5.40
N LYS A 166 17.58 22.56 -5.12
CA LYS A 166 18.86 22.98 -4.52
C LYS A 166 19.91 23.40 -5.55
N ILE A 167 19.62 23.26 -6.84
CA ILE A 167 20.51 23.58 -7.96
C ILE A 167 20.18 24.97 -8.50
#